data_AF-A0A3D3PN27-F1
#
_entry.id   AF-A0A3D3PN27-F1
#
_cell.length_a   1.000
_cell.length_b   1.000
_cell.length_c   1.000
_cell.angle_alpha   90.00
_cell.angle_beta   90.00
_cell.angle_gamma   90.00
#
_symmetry.space_group_name_H-M   'P 1'
#
loop_
_entity.id
_entity.type
_entity.pdbx_description
1 polymer ?
#
loop_
_entity_poly.entity_id
_entity_poly.type
_entity_poly.pdbx_seq_one_letter_code
_entity_poly.pdbx_strand_id
1 'polypeptide(L)'
;MNAPERLMLADIQSQPDHRNILIDGVGVKGVRYPLTIRSSGSTSPTIASLSMTVSLPAAVKGTHMSRFIALLEAHTEALSQEGFVAIAFDMLAKLEA
;
A
#
# COMPACT_ATOMS: atom_id res chain seq x y z
N MET A 1 4.80 -28.03 -2.46
CA MET A 1 6.09 -27.53 -1.95
C MET A 1 5.86 -27.08 -0.52
N ASN A 2 6.29 -27.89 0.45
CA ASN A 2 6.19 -27.52 1.85
C ASN A 2 7.36 -26.59 2.15
N ALA A 3 7.09 -25.35 2.57
CA ALA A 3 8.15 -24.49 3.10
C ALA A 3 8.67 -25.15 4.38
N PRO A 4 10.00 -25.39 4.51
CA PRO A 4 10.56 -25.96 5.73
C PRO A 4 10.46 -24.94 6.88
N GLU A 5 10.69 -25.44 8.09
CA GLU A 5 10.62 -24.79 9.40
C GLU A 5 10.55 -23.25 9.44
N ARG A 6 9.62 -22.76 10.28
CA ARG A 6 9.30 -21.35 10.56
C ARG A 6 10.52 -20.57 11.05
N LEU A 7 11.43 -20.21 10.14
CA LEU A 7 12.45 -19.20 10.39
C LEU A 7 11.71 -17.91 10.73
N MET A 8 11.87 -17.46 11.97
CA MET A 8 11.46 -16.12 12.40
C MET A 8 12.30 -15.12 11.61
N LEU A 9 11.81 -14.70 10.45
CA LEU A 9 12.42 -13.64 9.66
C LEU A 9 12.40 -12.37 10.51
N ALA A 10 13.59 -11.84 10.78
CA ALA A 10 13.71 -10.59 11.50
C ALA A 10 13.02 -9.48 10.68
N ASP A 11 12.24 -8.64 11.36
CA ASP A 11 11.63 -7.47 10.73
C ASP A 11 12.68 -6.37 10.53
N ILE A 12 13.40 -6.46 9.41
CA ILE A 12 14.45 -5.51 9.04
C ILE A 12 13.87 -4.11 8.78
N GLN A 13 12.64 -4.00 8.28
CA GLN A 13 12.04 -2.72 7.90
C GLN A 13 11.67 -1.89 9.13
N SER A 14 11.23 -2.55 10.20
CA SER A 14 10.91 -1.91 11.48
C SER A 14 12.15 -1.58 12.34
N GLN A 15 13.37 -1.82 11.86
CA GLN A 15 14.58 -1.39 12.56
C GLN A 15 14.83 0.11 12.38
N PRO A 16 15.52 0.76 13.33
CA PRO A 16 15.97 2.15 13.16
C PRO A 16 16.91 2.32 11.96
N ASP A 17 16.81 3.46 11.29
CA ASP A 17 17.75 3.92 10.29
C ASP A 17 18.72 4.97 10.88
N HIS A 18 20.01 4.78 10.65
CA HIS A 18 21.06 5.67 11.14
C HIS A 18 21.64 6.58 10.05
N ARG A 19 21.17 6.44 8.80
CA ARG A 19 21.64 7.26 7.67
C ARG A 19 21.07 8.67 7.71
N ASN A 20 19.96 8.87 8.43
CA ASN A 20 19.27 10.15 8.58
C ASN A 20 18.85 10.77 7.22
N ILE A 21 18.33 9.93 6.32
CA ILE A 21 17.86 10.33 4.99
C ILE A 21 16.35 10.14 4.94
N LEU A 22 15.61 11.22 4.75
CA LEU A 22 14.17 11.18 4.49
C LEU A 22 13.92 10.69 3.06
N ILE A 23 12.87 9.89 2.88
CA ILE A 23 12.39 9.49 1.55
C ILE A 23 11.02 10.10 1.33
N ASP A 24 10.90 10.96 0.33
CA ASP A 24 9.63 11.66 0.02
C ASP A 24 8.52 10.69 -0.42
N GLY A 25 8.89 9.61 -1.12
CA GLY A 25 7.95 8.61 -1.62
C GLY A 25 8.57 7.23 -1.77
N VAL A 26 8.11 6.29 -0.94
CA VAL A 26 8.43 4.87 -1.02
C VAL A 26 7.15 4.04 -1.11
N GLY A 27 7.14 2.99 -1.92
CA GLY A 27 6.00 2.10 -2.07
C GLY A 27 6.07 1.25 -3.33
N VAL A 28 4.91 1.00 -3.94
CA VAL A 28 4.75 0.13 -5.11
C VAL A 28 4.34 0.92 -6.35
N LYS A 29 4.80 0.50 -7.52
CA LYS A 29 4.53 1.14 -8.81
C LYS A 29 4.20 0.10 -9.87
N GLY A 30 3.27 0.43 -10.75
CA GLY A 30 2.89 -0.44 -11.88
C GLY A 30 2.04 -1.64 -11.45
N VAL A 31 1.33 -1.54 -10.33
CA VAL A 31 0.41 -2.59 -9.87
C VAL A 31 -0.81 -2.59 -10.79
N ARG A 32 -0.98 -3.65 -11.57
CA ARG A 32 -2.20 -3.87 -12.37
C ARG A 32 -3.24 -4.55 -11.50
N TYR A 33 -4.39 -3.89 -11.28
CA TYR A 33 -5.40 -4.37 -10.35
C TYR A 33 -6.81 -4.27 -10.95
N PRO A 34 -7.62 -5.34 -10.95
CA PRO A 34 -9.02 -5.26 -11.35
C PRO A 34 -9.82 -4.50 -10.29
N LEU A 35 -10.60 -3.51 -10.71
CA LEU A 35 -11.52 -2.79 -9.82
C LEU A 35 -12.76 -2.32 -10.57
N THR A 36 -13.79 -1.94 -9.83
CA THR A 36 -14.99 -1.31 -10.40
C THR A 36 -14.97 0.17 -10.02
N ILE A 37 -15.19 1.07 -10.98
CA ILE A 37 -15.31 2.52 -10.73
C ILE A 37 -16.79 2.89 -10.69
N ARG A 38 -17.19 3.72 -9.74
CA ARG A 38 -18.52 4.33 -9.67
C ARG A 38 -18.42 5.84 -9.95
N SER A 39 -19.06 6.30 -11.02
CA SER A 39 -19.09 7.72 -11.38
C SER A 39 -20.40 8.08 -12.07
N SER A 40 -20.94 9.27 -11.76
CA SER A 40 -22.17 9.80 -12.36
C SER A 40 -23.36 8.83 -12.36
N GLY A 41 -23.51 8.04 -11.28
CA GLY A 41 -24.58 7.05 -11.15
C GLY A 41 -24.37 5.74 -11.93
N SER A 42 -23.25 5.59 -12.62
CA SER A 42 -22.87 4.37 -13.35
C SER A 42 -21.72 3.63 -12.65
N THR A 43 -21.67 2.31 -12.80
CA THR A 43 -20.55 1.46 -12.38
C THR A 43 -19.91 0.81 -13.58
N SER A 44 -18.57 0.75 -13.63
CA SER A 44 -17.85 0.15 -14.75
C SER A 44 -16.62 -0.64 -14.25
N PRO A 45 -16.53 -1.95 -14.54
CA PRO A 45 -15.35 -2.75 -14.24
C PRO A 45 -14.20 -2.40 -15.18
N THR A 46 -12.98 -2.38 -14.67
CA THR A 46 -11.77 -2.07 -15.44
C THR A 46 -10.52 -2.69 -14.81
N ILE A 47 -9.38 -2.57 -15.47
CA ILE A 47 -8.06 -2.87 -14.91
C ILE A 47 -7.30 -1.55 -14.72
N ALA A 48 -7.06 -1.17 -13.47
CA ALA A 48 -6.30 0.01 -13.12
C ALA A 48 -4.79 -0.28 -13.11
N SER A 49 -3.99 0.76 -13.36
CA SER A 49 -2.54 0.76 -13.14
C SER A 49 -2.23 1.73 -12.00
N LEU A 50 -1.82 1.20 -10.86
CA LEU A 50 -1.70 1.93 -9.61
C LEU A 50 -0.23 2.18 -9.23
N SER A 51 0.01 3.37 -8.67
CA SER A 51 1.24 3.71 -7.95
C SER A 51 0.83 4.27 -6.60
N MET A 52 1.36 3.70 -5.52
CA MET A 52 1.00 4.05 -4.16
C MET A 52 2.29 4.23 -3.36
N THR A 53 2.44 5.39 -2.73
CA THR A 53 3.64 5.77 -1.99
C THR A 53 3.27 6.55 -0.74
N VAL A 54 4.14 6.45 0.27
CA VAL A 54 4.10 7.28 1.48
C VAL A 54 5.47 7.92 1.72
N SER A 55 5.52 8.99 2.49
CA SER A 55 6.79 9.51 3.00
C SER A 55 7.35 8.57 4.06
N LEU A 56 8.67 8.41 4.09
CA LEU A 56 9.37 7.64 5.11
C LEU A 56 10.22 8.58 5.96
N PRO A 57 9.97 8.68 7.28
CA PRO A 57 10.81 9.47 8.18
C PRO A 57 12.26 8.97 8.18
N ALA A 58 13.21 9.89 8.36
CA ALA A 58 14.65 9.60 8.30
C ALA A 58 15.16 8.56 9.32
N ALA A 59 14.38 8.28 10.36
CA ALA A 59 14.68 7.31 11.42
C ALA A 59 14.12 5.90 11.14
N VAL A 60 13.28 5.72 10.11
CA VAL A 60 12.65 4.44 9.76
C VAL A 60 13.39 3.83 8.58
N LYS A 61 13.77 2.56 8.68
CA LYS A 61 14.63 1.90 7.68
C LYS A 61 13.91 1.52 6.40
N GLY A 62 12.61 1.26 6.47
CA GLY A 62 11.77 1.13 5.30
C GLY A 62 10.32 0.80 5.62
N THR A 63 9.56 0.55 4.56
CA THR A 63 8.11 0.34 4.64
C THR A 63 7.75 -1.13 4.38
N HIS A 64 6.58 -1.54 4.87
CA HIS A 64 6.03 -2.88 4.66
C HIS A 64 5.29 -2.94 3.32
N MET A 65 6.01 -3.25 2.24
CA MET A 65 5.48 -3.23 0.86
C MET A 65 4.20 -4.07 0.65
N SER A 66 4.04 -5.18 1.37
CA SER A 66 2.85 -6.02 1.28
C SER A 66 1.58 -5.34 1.79
N ARG A 67 1.69 -4.34 2.69
CA ARG A 67 0.53 -3.61 3.22
C ARG A 67 -0.18 -2.78 2.15
N PHE A 68 0.53 -2.33 1.10
CA PHE A 68 -0.09 -1.67 -0.05
C PHE A 68 -1.02 -2.60 -0.84
N ILE A 69 -0.62 -3.86 -1.03
CA ILE A 69 -1.48 -4.86 -1.71
C ILE A 69 -2.62 -5.28 -0.79
N ALA A 70 -2.36 -5.45 0.51
CA ALA A 70 -3.42 -5.76 1.48
C ALA A 70 -4.49 -4.67 1.57
N LEU A 71 -4.12 -3.39 1.39
CA LEU A 71 -5.07 -2.28 1.28
C LEU A 71 -5.99 -2.44 0.06
N LEU A 72 -5.44 -2.80 -1.11
CA LEU A 72 -6.23 -3.04 -2.32
C LEU A 72 -7.17 -4.25 -2.16
N GLU A 73 -6.67 -5.36 -1.63
CA GLU A 73 -7.47 -6.57 -1.39
C GLU A 73 -8.60 -6.37 -0.39
N ALA A 74 -8.43 -5.44 0.56
CA ALA A 74 -9.48 -5.09 1.51
C ALA A 74 -10.62 -4.28 0.88
N HIS A 75 -10.40 -3.66 -0.29
CA HIS A 75 -11.39 -2.84 -0.97
C HIS A 75 -12.15 -3.66 -2.02
N THR A 76 -13.37 -4.07 -1.69
CA THR A 76 -14.21 -4.93 -2.55
C THR A 76 -15.35 -4.18 -3.23
N GLU A 77 -15.64 -2.96 -2.81
CA GLU A 77 -16.75 -2.16 -3.36
C GLU A 77 -16.35 -1.39 -4.64
N ALA A 78 -17.34 -0.88 -5.36
CA ALA A 78 -17.08 0.00 -6.49
C ALA A 78 -16.53 1.36 -6.00
N LEU A 79 -15.31 1.69 -6.44
CA LEU A 79 -14.55 2.87 -6.07
C LEU A 79 -15.22 4.16 -6.57
N SER A 80 -15.69 4.99 -5.64
CA SER A 80 -16.13 6.37 -5.91
C SER A 80 -15.01 7.37 -5.63
N GLN A 81 -15.27 8.66 -5.90
CA GLN A 81 -14.33 9.74 -5.56
C GLN A 81 -14.09 9.82 -4.05
N GLU A 82 -15.16 9.73 -3.24
CA GLU A 82 -15.08 9.73 -1.78
C GLU A 82 -14.35 8.48 -1.28
N GLY A 83 -14.63 7.32 -1.88
CA GLY A 83 -13.95 6.06 -1.59
C GLY A 83 -12.45 6.13 -1.87
N PHE A 84 -12.04 6.81 -2.95
CA PHE A 84 -10.62 7.00 -3.27
C PHE A 84 -9.89 7.84 -2.20
N VAL A 85 -10.54 8.91 -1.71
CA VAL A 85 -10.00 9.72 -0.61
C VAL A 85 -9.90 8.89 0.67
N ALA A 86 -10.91 8.09 0.99
CA ALA A 86 -10.88 7.19 2.14
C ALA A 86 -9.73 6.17 2.06
N ILE A 87 -9.51 5.55 0.90
CA ILE A 87 -8.39 4.62 0.67
C ILE A 87 -7.05 5.30 0.92
N ALA A 88 -6.88 6.57 0.52
CA ALA A 88 -5.64 7.30 0.75
C ALA A 88 -5.37 7.51 2.25
N PHE A 89 -6.40 7.84 3.04
CA PHE A 89 -6.25 7.96 4.50
C PHE A 89 -6.02 6.60 5.18
N ASP A 90 -6.72 5.56 4.76
CA ASP A 90 -6.52 4.19 5.24
C ASP A 90 -5.10 3.70 4.93
N MET A 91 -4.55 4.09 3.78
CA MET A 91 -3.17 3.80 3.40
C MET A 91 -2.18 4.38 4.41
N LEU A 92 -2.31 5.67 4.74
CA LEU A 92 -1.46 6.36 5.71
C LEU A 92 -1.53 5.67 7.08
N ALA A 93 -2.75 5.38 7.56
CA ALA A 93 -2.95 4.69 8.84
C ALA A 93 -2.34 3.28 8.85
N LYS A 94 -2.51 2.48 7.80
CA LYS A 94 -1.97 1.11 7.72
C LYS A 94 -0.44 1.09 7.59
N LEU A 95 0.13 2.11 6.98
CA LEU A 95 1.57 2.21 6.69
C LEU A 95 2.31 3.00 7.77
N GLU A 96 1.61 3.52 8.77
CA GLU A 96 2.14 4.32 9.88
C GLU A 96 2.94 5.54 9.37
N ALA A 97 2.38 6.22 8.36
CA ALA A 97 3.01 7.33 7.64
C ALA A 97 2.19 8.62 7.70
#